data_AF-A0A4W3IAQ8-F1
#
_entry.id   AF-A0A4W3IAQ8-F1
#
_cell.length_a   1.000
_cell.length_b   1.000
_cell.length_c   1.000
_cell.angle_alpha   90.00
_cell.angle_beta   90.00
_cell.angle_gamma   90.00
#
_symmetry.space_group_name_H-M   'P 1'
#
loop_
_entity.id
_entity.type
_entity.pdbx_description
1 polymer ?
#
loop_
_entity_poly.entity_id
_entity_poly.type
_entity_poly.pdbx_seq_one_letter_code
_entity_poly.pdbx_strand_id
1 'polypeptide(L)'
;MSAFNLLHLVTKRQPVALRACGLPSGSCRDKKSCKVAFPQAELRKRLSPQQYHVTQEKGTESAFTGEYTFNKDDGIYQCVVCKTPLFK
;
A
#
# COMPACT_ATOMS: atom_id res chain seq x y z
N MET A 1 36.22 -39.99 34.44
CA MET A 1 35.56 -38.70 34.13
C MET A 1 35.77 -38.43 32.65
N SER A 2 34.81 -38.85 31.81
CA SER A 2 34.90 -38.75 30.34
C SER A 2 34.05 -37.57 29.89
N ALA A 3 34.70 -36.48 29.51
CA ALA A 3 34.05 -35.26 29.05
C ALA A 3 33.63 -35.43 27.59
N PHE A 4 32.41 -35.92 27.36
CA PHE A 4 31.77 -35.82 26.05
C PHE A 4 31.39 -34.35 25.82
N ASN A 5 32.16 -33.71 24.94
CA ASN A 5 32.02 -32.32 24.57
C ASN A 5 30.74 -32.14 23.71
N LEU A 6 29.63 -31.75 24.35
CA LEU A 6 28.30 -31.58 23.77
C LEU A 6 28.12 -30.25 23.00
N LEU A 7 29.13 -29.77 22.28
CA LEU A 7 29.11 -28.44 21.64
C LEU A 7 29.08 -28.43 20.10
N HIS A 8 28.88 -29.58 19.44
CA HIS A 8 28.87 -29.66 17.97
C HIS A 8 27.48 -29.72 17.29
N LEU A 9 26.38 -29.43 18.01
CA LEU A 9 25.02 -29.49 17.45
C LEU A 9 24.30 -28.14 17.32
N VAL A 10 25.02 -27.01 17.35
CA VAL A 10 24.40 -25.66 17.22
C VAL A 10 24.94 -24.87 16.02
N THR A 11 25.41 -25.51 14.95
CA THR A 11 25.91 -24.79 13.77
C THR A 11 25.51 -25.43 12.45
N LYS A 12 24.20 -25.49 12.15
CA LYS A 12 23.72 -25.66 10.76
C LYS A 12 22.29 -25.13 10.61
N ARG A 13 22.08 -23.84 10.93
CA ARG A 13 20.95 -23.11 10.37
C ARG A 13 21.29 -22.82 8.91
N GLN A 14 20.82 -23.67 8.01
CA GLN A 14 20.82 -23.37 6.58
C GLN A 14 20.03 -22.07 6.38
N PRO A 15 20.55 -21.07 5.64
CA PRO A 15 19.77 -19.89 5.30
C PRO A 15 18.65 -20.33 4.36
N VAL A 16 17.43 -20.41 4.87
CA VAL A 16 16.25 -20.55 4.02
C VAL A 16 16.16 -19.23 3.25
N ALA A 17 16.50 -19.27 1.96
CA ALA A 17 16.29 -18.13 1.08
C ALA A 17 14.78 -17.88 1.01
N LEU A 18 14.31 -16.89 1.76
CA LEU A 18 12.95 -16.38 1.65
C LEU A 18 12.81 -15.85 0.22
N ARG A 19 12.20 -16.64 -0.67
CA ARG A 19 11.72 -16.16 -1.96
C ARG A 19 10.64 -15.13 -1.68
N ALA A 20 11.00 -13.86 -1.79
CA ALA A 20 10.01 -12.80 -1.89
C ALA A 20 9.11 -13.13 -3.11
N CYS A 21 7.81 -13.21 -2.88
CA CYS A 21 6.83 -13.32 -3.96
C CYS A 21 7.07 -12.18 -4.95
N GLY A 22 7.47 -12.52 -6.18
CA GLY A 22 7.80 -11.59 -7.26
C GLY A 22 6.57 -10.88 -7.81
N LEU A 23 5.89 -10.09 -6.99
CA LEU A 23 4.88 -9.14 -7.45
C LEU A 23 5.59 -8.02 -8.24
N PRO A 24 5.06 -7.61 -9.40
CA PRO A 24 5.59 -6.46 -10.12
C PRO A 24 5.43 -5.22 -9.26
N SER A 25 6.48 -4.87 -8.51
CA SER A 25 6.50 -3.76 -7.58
C SER A 25 6.31 -2.43 -8.34
N GLY A 26 5.53 -1.53 -7.75
CA GLY A 26 5.38 -0.16 -8.23
C GLY A 26 4.03 0.16 -8.87
N SER A 27 3.52 1.34 -8.52
CA SER A 27 2.34 1.96 -9.09
C SER A 27 2.57 2.40 -10.54
N CYS A 28 1.49 2.69 -11.28
CA CYS A 28 1.62 3.25 -12.63
C CYS A 28 2.38 4.59 -12.63
N ARG A 29 2.39 5.33 -11.51
CA ARG A 29 3.09 6.61 -11.38
C ARG A 29 4.59 6.41 -11.30
N ASP A 30 5.04 5.39 -10.57
CA ASP A 30 6.45 5.03 -10.46
C ASP A 30 7.02 4.64 -11.85
N LYS A 31 6.20 3.95 -12.65
CA LYS A 31 6.53 3.51 -14.02
C LYS A 31 6.19 4.55 -15.10
N LYS A 32 5.71 5.74 -14.73
CA LYS A 32 5.25 6.81 -15.65
C LYS A 32 4.31 6.33 -16.76
N SER A 33 3.43 5.37 -16.46
CA SER A 33 2.55 4.69 -17.44
C SER A 33 1.06 4.84 -17.12
N CYS A 34 0.68 5.76 -16.24
CA CYS A 34 -0.73 6.00 -15.93
C CYS A 34 -1.47 6.52 -17.18
N LYS A 35 -2.65 5.94 -17.44
CA LYS A 35 -3.51 6.33 -18.57
C LYS A 35 -4.03 7.77 -18.47
N VAL A 36 -4.19 8.27 -17.25
CA VAL A 36 -4.68 9.62 -16.95
C VAL A 36 -3.71 10.27 -15.96
N ALA A 37 -3.37 11.53 -16.21
CA ALA A 37 -2.52 12.34 -15.35
C ALA A 37 -3.12 13.73 -15.18
N PHE A 38 -3.02 14.27 -13.97
CA PHE A 38 -3.47 15.63 -13.63
C PHE A 38 -2.29 16.42 -13.06
N PRO A 39 -2.18 17.73 -13.35
CA PRO A 39 -1.17 18.58 -12.75
C PRO A 39 -1.41 18.75 -11.25
N GLN A 40 -0.33 18.82 -10.45
CA GLN A 40 -0.45 18.91 -8.99
C GLN A 40 -1.24 20.15 -8.53
N ALA A 41 -1.09 21.27 -9.22
CA ALA A 41 -1.82 22.50 -8.90
C ALA A 41 -3.35 22.36 -9.07
N GLU A 42 -3.82 21.59 -10.06
CA GLU A 42 -5.24 21.29 -10.21
C GLU A 42 -5.72 20.39 -9.07
N LEU A 43 -4.96 19.34 -8.74
CA LEU A 43 -5.31 18.41 -7.66
C LEU A 43 -5.38 19.12 -6.31
N ARG A 44 -4.45 20.03 -6.01
CA ARG A 44 -4.45 20.83 -4.77
C ARG A 44 -5.65 21.78 -4.68
N LYS A 45 -6.20 22.22 -5.81
CA LYS A 45 -7.41 23.07 -5.86
C LYS A 45 -8.70 22.27 -5.72
N ARG A 46 -8.75 21.06 -6.31
CA ARG A 46 -9.96 20.23 -6.37
C ARG A 46 -10.17 19.35 -5.13
N LEU A 47 -9.08 18.83 -4.55
CA LEU A 47 -9.14 17.87 -3.45
C LEU A 47 -9.07 18.56 -2.10
N SER A 48 -9.70 17.97 -1.08
CA SER A 48 -9.44 18.37 0.30
C SER A 48 -7.99 18.05 0.68
N PRO A 49 -7.41 18.73 1.70
CA PRO A 49 -6.06 18.45 2.16
C PRO A 49 -5.83 16.96 2.53
N GLN A 50 -6.81 16.34 3.19
CA GLN A 50 -6.76 14.92 3.56
C GLN A 50 -6.80 14.01 2.32
N GLN A 51 -7.69 14.27 1.37
CA GLN A 51 -7.76 13.50 0.12
C GLN A 51 -6.47 13.61 -0.69
N TYR A 52 -5.87 14.80 -0.74
CA TYR A 52 -4.59 15.01 -1.41
C TYR A 52 -3.48 14.20 -0.72
N HIS A 53 -3.38 14.29 0.61
CA HIS A 53 -2.38 13.56 1.38
C HIS A 53 -2.48 12.04 1.17
N VAL A 54 -3.69 11.48 1.29
CA VAL A 54 -3.92 10.03 1.09
C VAL A 54 -3.59 9.60 -0.34
N THR A 55 -4.10 10.31 -1.36
CA THR A 55 -4.01 9.85 -2.76
C THR A 55 -2.69 10.19 -3.44
N GLN A 56 -2.03 11.29 -3.05
CA GLN A 56 -0.83 11.79 -3.72
C GLN A 56 0.44 11.49 -2.94
N GLU A 57 0.37 11.50 -1.61
CA GLU A 57 1.53 11.37 -0.72
C GLU A 57 1.59 10.00 -0.02
N LYS A 58 0.73 9.06 -0.45
CA LYS A 58 0.61 7.71 0.12
C LYS A 58 0.29 7.74 1.63
N GLY A 59 -0.41 8.78 2.07
CA GLY A 59 -0.89 8.91 3.44
C GLY A 59 -2.01 7.94 3.79
N THR A 60 -2.26 7.78 5.08
CA THR A 60 -3.34 6.95 5.62
C THR A 60 -4.20 7.82 6.53
N GLU A 61 -5.52 7.76 6.38
CA GLU A 61 -6.43 8.45 7.30
C GLU A 61 -6.40 7.81 8.69
N SER A 62 -6.74 8.60 9.72
CA SER A 62 -6.85 8.08 11.08
C SER A 62 -7.98 7.06 11.18
N ALA A 63 -7.80 6.06 12.05
CA ALA A 63 -8.79 5.02 12.24
C ALA A 63 -10.17 5.61 12.59
N PHE A 64 -11.20 5.10 11.92
CA PHE A 64 -12.61 5.47 12.11
C PHE A 64 -12.96 6.94 11.83
N THR A 65 -12.12 7.66 11.07
CA THR A 65 -12.38 9.07 10.70
C THR A 65 -12.92 9.28 9.29
N GLY A 66 -12.96 8.24 8.46
CA GLY A 66 -13.41 8.34 7.07
C GLY A 66 -14.92 8.50 6.97
N GLU A 67 -15.37 9.37 6.06
CA GLU A 67 -16.80 9.62 5.78
C GLU A 67 -17.56 8.33 5.48
N TYR A 68 -16.92 7.42 4.74
CA TYR A 68 -17.52 6.15 4.31
C TYR A 68 -17.16 4.96 5.20
N THR A 69 -16.53 5.15 6.36
CA THR A 69 -16.16 4.02 7.25
C THR A 69 -17.38 3.19 7.69
N PHE A 70 -18.53 3.85 7.89
CA PHE A 70 -19.76 3.20 8.35
C PHE A 70 -20.93 3.35 7.36
N ASN A 71 -20.65 3.81 6.14
CA ASN A 71 -21.67 3.94 5.11
C ASN A 71 -22.13 2.55 4.62
N LYS A 72 -23.44 2.37 4.46
CA LYS A 72 -24.06 1.12 4.02
C LYS A 72 -25.08 1.35 2.89
N ASP A 73 -25.04 2.52 2.26
CA ASP A 73 -25.96 2.86 1.19
C ASP A 73 -25.55 2.11 -0.08
N ASP A 74 -26.53 1.72 -0.89
CA ASP A 74 -26.28 1.11 -2.19
C ASP A 74 -25.67 2.14 -3.16
N GLY A 75 -24.59 1.78 -3.85
CA GLY A 75 -23.92 2.72 -4.75
C GLY A 75 -22.70 2.19 -5.47
N ILE A 76 -21.88 3.09 -6.00
CA ILE A 76 -20.57 2.77 -6.60
C ILE A 76 -19.55 3.76 -6.07
N TYR A 77 -18.52 3.24 -5.40
CA TYR A 77 -17.37 4.03 -4.97
C TYR A 77 -16.41 4.23 -6.14
N GLN A 78 -16.12 5.48 -6.43
CA GLN A 78 -15.22 5.88 -7.51
C GLN A 78 -13.92 6.48 -6.96
N CYS A 79 -12.84 6.35 -7.71
CA CYS A 79 -11.60 7.04 -7.40
C CYS A 79 -11.85 8.55 -7.33
N VAL A 80 -11.56 9.18 -6.19
CA VAL A 80 -11.79 10.62 -5.99
C VAL A 80 -11.02 11.48 -7.00
N VAL A 81 -9.87 10.98 -7.48
CA VAL A 81 -8.97 11.68 -8.42
C VAL A 81 -9.45 11.56 -9.86
N CYS A 82 -9.58 10.33 -10.39
CA CYS A 82 -9.83 10.07 -11.82
C CYS A 82 -11.24 9.57 -12.15
N LYS A 83 -12.12 9.42 -11.14
CA LYS A 83 -13.52 8.99 -11.28
C LYS A 83 -13.73 7.59 -11.85
N THR A 84 -12.67 6.78 -11.92
CA THR A 84 -12.81 5.36 -12.28
C THR A 84 -13.58 4.62 -11.18
N PRO A 85 -14.60 3.82 -11.51
CA PRO A 85 -15.32 3.01 -10.53
C PRO A 85 -14.41 1.93 -9.94
N LEU A 86 -14.46 1.74 -8.61
CA LEU A 86 -13.60 0.82 -7.87
C LEU A 86 -14.39 -0.27 -7.16
N PHE A 87 -15.45 0.10 -6.44
CA PHE A 87 -16.26 -0.83 -5.64
C PHE A 87 -17.76 -0.58 -5.86
N LYS A 88 -18.57 -1.63 -5.70
CA LYS A 88 -20.03 -1.58 -5.65
C LYS A 88 -20.46 -1.87 -4.23
#